data_AF-A0A934SE97-F1
#
_entry.id   AF-A0A934SE97-F1
#
_cell.length_a   1.000
_cell.length_b   1.000
_cell.length_c   1.000
_cell.angle_alpha   90.00
_cell.angle_beta   90.00
_cell.angle_gamma   90.00
#
_symmetry.space_group_name_H-M   'P 1'
#
loop_
_entity.id
_entity.type
_entity.pdbx_description
1 polymer ?
#
loop_
_entity_poly.entity_id
_entity_poly.type
_entity_poly.pdbx_seq_one_letter_code
_entity_poly.pdbx_strand_id
1 'polypeptide(L)'
;MKHLPLLALALIPLSACDRDQASYPKLLPTNEILADPQLPDHATTAANSPAAVDAETTARAEALRRRAAALQAPVIEPDTRSRMQPTQ
;
A
#
# COMPACT_ATOMS: atom_id res chain seq x y z
N MET A 1 -39.13 -37.03 38.22
CA MET A 1 -39.17 -36.98 36.74
C MET A 1 -39.63 -35.60 36.19
N LYS A 2 -39.40 -34.48 36.89
CA LYS A 2 -39.89 -33.13 36.48
C LYS A 2 -38.79 -32.18 35.98
N HIS A 3 -37.52 -32.60 36.02
CA HIS A 3 -36.36 -31.76 35.62
C HIS A 3 -35.84 -32.07 34.20
N LEU A 4 -36.39 -33.12 33.57
CA LEU A 4 -36.09 -33.53 32.21
C LEU A 4 -36.27 -32.41 31.16
N PRO A 5 -37.33 -31.57 31.20
CA PRO A 5 -37.49 -30.52 30.20
C PRO A 5 -36.48 -29.37 30.38
N LEU A 6 -35.98 -29.17 31.61
CA LEU A 6 -35.05 -28.09 31.92
C LEU A 6 -33.62 -28.45 31.51
N LEU A 7 -33.25 -29.73 31.62
CA LEU A 7 -31.99 -30.24 31.08
C LEU A 7 -31.95 -30.13 29.55
N ALA A 8 -33.05 -30.46 28.86
CA ALA A 8 -33.15 -30.38 27.40
C ALA A 8 -33.01 -28.93 26.88
N LEU A 9 -33.54 -27.94 27.61
CA LEU A 9 -33.43 -26.53 27.23
C LEU A 9 -31.99 -25.98 27.36
N ALA A 10 -31.21 -26.51 28.31
CA ALA A 10 -29.83 -26.11 28.53
C ALA A 10 -28.84 -26.64 27.46
N LEU A 11 -29.24 -27.63 26.66
CA LEU A 11 -28.43 -28.19 25.57
C LEU A 11 -28.58 -27.43 24.23
N ILE A 12 -29.61 -26.60 24.08
CA ILE A 12 -29.86 -25.79 22.87
C ILE A 12 -28.72 -24.81 22.53
N PRO A 13 -28.11 -24.06 23.47
CA PRO A 13 -27.06 -23.10 23.12
C PRO A 13 -25.75 -23.75 22.65
N LEU A 14 -25.50 -25.04 22.93
CA LEU A 14 -24.30 -25.72 22.39
C LEU A 14 -24.39 -25.94 20.88
N SER A 15 -25.59 -26.06 20.31
CA SER A 15 -25.78 -26.14 18.85
C SER A 15 -25.50 -24.82 18.13
N ALA A 16 -25.43 -23.70 18.86
CA ALA A 16 -25.06 -22.40 18.30
C ALA A 16 -23.54 -22.20 18.17
N CYS A 17 -22.72 -22.98 18.88
CA CYS A 17 -21.26 -22.95 18.74
C CYS A 17 -20.75 -23.67 17.48
N ASP A 18 -21.59 -24.51 16.84
CA ASP A 18 -21.25 -25.19 15.57
C ASP A 18 -21.69 -24.37 14.34
N ARG A 19 -22.21 -23.15 14.55
CA ARG A 19 -22.89 -22.38 13.51
C ARG A 19 -21.95 -21.75 12.48
N ASP A 20 -20.63 -21.84 12.66
CA ASP A 20 -19.65 -21.13 11.84
C ASP A 20 -18.51 -22.00 11.28
N GLN A 21 -18.64 -23.32 11.29
CA GLN A 21 -17.68 -24.18 10.56
C GLN A 21 -17.73 -23.96 9.03
N ALA A 22 -18.79 -23.31 8.54
CA ALA A 22 -18.95 -22.94 7.14
C ALA A 22 -18.40 -21.55 6.77
N SER A 23 -17.93 -20.76 7.75
CA SER A 23 -17.44 -19.39 7.51
C SER A 23 -15.94 -19.29 7.34
N TYR A 24 -15.22 -20.42 7.31
CA TYR A 24 -13.82 -20.39 6.92
C TYR A 24 -13.72 -20.13 5.41
N PRO A 25 -13.07 -19.03 4.98
CA PRO A 25 -12.97 -18.72 3.57
C PRO A 25 -12.22 -19.84 2.86
N LYS A 26 -12.66 -20.17 1.66
CA LYS A 26 -11.95 -21.11 0.80
C LYS A 26 -10.52 -20.62 0.60
N LEU A 27 -9.55 -21.37 1.12
CA LEU A 27 -8.14 -21.04 0.96
C LEU A 27 -7.76 -21.18 -0.51
N LEU A 28 -6.91 -20.27 -0.96
CA LEU A 28 -6.31 -20.36 -2.28
C LEU A 28 -5.39 -21.60 -2.31
N PRO A 29 -5.41 -22.41 -3.37
CA PRO A 29 -4.50 -23.54 -3.50
C PRO A 29 -3.04 -23.10 -3.33
N THR A 30 -2.22 -23.91 -2.65
CA THR A 30 -0.81 -23.58 -2.37
C THR A 30 -0.03 -23.29 -3.66
N ASN A 31 -0.32 -23.99 -4.75
CA ASN A 31 0.31 -23.75 -6.06
C ASN A 31 -0.05 -22.39 -6.68
N GLU A 32 -1.21 -21.84 -6.37
CA GLU A 32 -1.62 -20.50 -6.82
C GLU A 32 -1.01 -19.41 -5.94
N ILE A 33 -0.91 -19.64 -4.62
CA ILE A 33 -0.23 -18.73 -3.69
C ILE A 33 1.27 -18.61 -4.02
N LEU A 34 1.89 -19.72 -4.40
CA LEU A 34 3.33 -19.79 -4.70
C LEU A 34 3.65 -19.59 -6.19
N ALA A 35 2.66 -19.23 -7.02
CA ALA A 35 2.91 -18.93 -8.42
C ALA A 35 3.79 -17.69 -8.55
N ASP A 36 4.78 -17.74 -9.45
CA ASP A 36 5.62 -16.58 -9.72
C ASP A 36 4.75 -15.41 -10.20
N PRO A 37 4.91 -14.20 -9.62
CA PRO A 37 4.14 -13.05 -10.04
C PRO A 37 4.50 -12.67 -11.47
N GLN A 38 3.50 -12.22 -12.23
CA GLN A 38 3.75 -11.60 -13.52
C GLN A 38 4.49 -10.28 -13.31
N LEU A 39 5.76 -10.25 -13.73
CA LEU A 39 6.59 -9.06 -13.63
C LEU A 39 6.35 -8.14 -14.83
N PRO A 40 6.48 -6.81 -14.66
CA PRO A 40 6.37 -5.88 -15.76
C PRO A 40 7.56 -5.99 -16.72
N ASP A 41 7.39 -5.58 -17.98
CA ASP A 41 8.40 -5.72 -19.05
C ASP A 41 9.78 -5.15 -18.71
N HIS A 42 9.84 -4.09 -17.90
CA HIS A 42 11.09 -3.47 -17.49
C HIS A 42 11.85 -4.24 -16.39
N ALA A 43 11.22 -5.22 -15.74
CA ALA A 43 11.83 -6.00 -14.67
C ALA A 43 13.02 -6.83 -15.16
N THR A 44 12.93 -7.41 -16.36
CA THR A 44 14.02 -8.18 -16.97
C THR A 44 15.24 -7.30 -17.23
N THR A 45 15.03 -6.09 -17.76
CA THR A 45 16.12 -5.12 -17.98
C THR A 45 16.76 -4.69 -16.66
N ALA A 46 15.96 -4.43 -15.62
CA ALA A 46 16.46 -4.08 -14.30
C ALA A 46 17.27 -5.22 -13.66
N ALA A 47 16.84 -6.47 -13.81
CA ALA A 47 17.54 -7.64 -13.30
C ALA A 47 18.88 -7.89 -14.04
N ASN A 48 18.88 -7.76 -15.37
CA ASN A 48 20.05 -8.06 -16.20
C ASN A 48 21.07 -6.92 -16.23
N SER A 49 20.68 -5.70 -15.90
CA SER A 49 21.55 -4.52 -16.01
C SER A 49 21.26 -3.47 -14.93
N PRO A 50 21.41 -3.81 -13.64
CA PRO A 50 21.10 -2.90 -12.53
C PRO A 50 21.93 -1.62 -12.58
N ALA A 51 23.23 -1.73 -12.90
CA ALA A 51 24.11 -0.57 -13.02
C ALA A 51 23.69 0.41 -14.14
N ALA A 52 23.08 -0.09 -15.22
CA ALA A 52 22.58 0.77 -16.29
C ALA A 52 21.33 1.54 -15.85
N VAL A 53 20.44 0.88 -15.10
CA VAL A 53 19.26 1.53 -14.50
C VAL A 53 19.68 2.60 -13.49
N ASP A 54 20.67 2.31 -12.64
CA ASP A 54 21.21 3.28 -11.68
C ASP A 54 21.84 4.49 -12.39
N ALA A 55 22.59 4.25 -13.46
CA ALA A 55 23.20 5.33 -14.24
C ALA A 55 22.14 6.22 -14.92
N GLU A 56 21.11 5.62 -15.54
CA GLU A 56 20.04 6.37 -16.20
C GLU A 56 19.20 7.17 -15.20
N THR A 57 18.81 6.55 -14.08
CA THR A 57 18.04 7.22 -13.03
C THR A 57 18.82 8.37 -12.39
N THR A 58 20.12 8.19 -12.16
CA THR A 58 21.01 9.25 -11.65
C THR A 58 21.10 10.41 -12.64
N ALA A 59 21.36 10.13 -13.92
CA ALA A 59 21.43 11.16 -14.96
C ALA A 59 20.12 11.95 -15.07
N ARG A 60 18.98 11.26 -14.98
CA ARG A 60 17.65 11.88 -15.00
C ARG A 60 17.41 12.75 -13.78
N ALA A 61 17.80 12.30 -12.59
CA ALA A 61 17.70 13.07 -11.35
C ALA A 61 18.53 14.35 -11.42
N GLU A 62 19.77 14.29 -11.91
CA GLU A 62 20.61 15.47 -12.11
C GLU A 62 20.03 16.46 -13.12
N ALA A 63 19.53 15.95 -14.26
CA ALA A 63 18.86 16.78 -15.25
C ALA A 63 17.61 17.47 -14.68
N LEU A 64 16.89 16.82 -13.78
CA LEU A 64 15.75 17.41 -13.08
C LEU A 64 16.20 18.48 -12.08
N ARG A 65 17.24 18.22 -11.28
CA ARG A 65 17.82 19.20 -10.34
C ARG A 65 18.29 20.47 -11.05
N ARG A 66 18.98 20.34 -12.19
CA ARG A 66 19.41 21.49 -13.01
C ARG A 66 18.21 22.31 -13.49
N ARG A 67 17.15 21.65 -13.95
CA ARG A 67 15.90 22.32 -14.37
C ARG A 67 15.22 23.03 -13.19
N ALA A 68 15.13 22.37 -12.05
CA ALA A 68 14.55 22.95 -10.85
C ALA A 68 15.32 24.20 -10.40
N ALA A 69 16.66 24.14 -10.38
CA ALA A 69 17.51 25.28 -10.05
C ALA A 69 17.30 26.46 -11.01
N ALA A 70 17.17 26.19 -12.32
CA ALA A 70 16.89 27.23 -13.32
C ALA A 70 15.51 27.89 -13.14
N LEU A 71 14.54 27.16 -12.58
CA LEU A 71 13.18 27.66 -12.32
C LEU A 71 13.04 28.28 -10.92
N GLN A 72 14.08 28.25 -10.09
CA GLN A 72 14.03 28.67 -8.71
C GLN A 72 14.11 30.20 -8.62
N ALA A 73 13.01 30.86 -9.00
CA ALA A 73 12.81 32.30 -8.83
C ALA A 73 11.90 32.58 -7.61
N PRO A 74 11.99 33.77 -7.00
CA PRO A 74 11.04 34.18 -5.97
C PRO A 74 9.60 34.11 -6.49
N VAL A 75 8.73 33.37 -5.81
CA VAL A 75 7.29 33.31 -6.17
C VAL A 75 6.60 34.66 -5.91
N ILE A 76 7.10 35.41 -4.93
CA ILE A 76 6.61 36.75 -4.59
C ILE A 76 7.69 37.75 -4.96
N GLU A 77 7.32 38.71 -5.81
CA GLU A 77 8.18 39.82 -6.20
C GLU A 77 8.60 40.65 -4.97
N PRO A 78 9.85 41.17 -4.93
CA PRO A 78 10.36 41.89 -3.77
C PRO A 78 9.48 43.05 -3.32
N ASP A 79 8.95 43.83 -4.27
CA ASP A 79 8.05 44.94 -3.99
C ASP A 79 6.73 44.48 -3.36
N THR A 80 6.16 43.39 -3.89
CA THR A 80 4.94 42.79 -3.32
C THR A 80 5.20 42.30 -1.89
N ARG A 81 6.36 41.71 -1.63
CA ARG A 81 6.77 41.29 -0.29
C ARG A 81 6.89 42.47 0.67
N SER A 82 7.50 43.58 0.24
CA SER A 82 7.64 44.79 1.07
C SER A 82 6.28 45.39 1.46
N ARG A 83 5.28 45.33 0.58
CA ARG A 83 3.91 45.79 0.87
C ARG A 83 3.15 44.87 1.82
N MET A 84 3.51 43.59 1.89
CA MET A 84 2.89 42.61 2.80
C MET A 84 3.45 42.66 4.22
N GLN A 85 4.64 43.25 4.43
CA GLN A 85 5.23 43.34 5.76
C GLN A 85 4.52 44.45 6.57
N PRO A 86 3.94 44.13 7.75
CA PRO A 86 3.33 45.14 8.59
C PRO A 86 4.39 46.10 9.12
N THR A 87 4.12 47.40 9.03
CA THR A 87 4.94 48.45 9.61
C THR A 87 5.01 48.24 11.13
N GLN A 88 6.20 47.95 11.65
CA GLN A 88 6.46 47.91 13.10
C GLN A 88 6.55 49.32 13.67
#